data_AF-M2M9V8-F1
#
_entry.id   AF-M2M9V8-F1
#
_cell.length_a   1.000
_cell.length_b   1.000
_cell.length_c   1.000
_cell.angle_alpha   90.00
_cell.angle_beta   90.00
_cell.angle_gamma   90.00
#
_symmetry.space_group_name_H-M   'P 1'
#
loop_
_entity.id
_entity.type
_entity.pdbx_description
1 polymer ?
#
loop_
_entity_poly.entity_id
_entity_poly.type
_entity_poly.pdbx_seq_one_letter_code
_entity_poly.pdbx_strand_id
1 'polypeptide(L)'
;MALTPSRSLYRGFTWLQQSYVCPQCRRYATPSTPSLPSAPPLLLKLRKDLKTAMQEKDKPRLNVLRNVLAEVTNAAKTNSPIKTDMQLLSLLRKRAAAAKTASEEFKSAGRQDLVEQEEKQAEIMEEYAGSVQTMGMEQIKEAVSGVVEEMKAAASGKAVNMGDVLKKLLAPGGSLDGKAVERSEVARMVKEAVGTGK
;
A
#
# COMPACT_ATOMS: atom_id res chain seq x y z
N MET A 1 55.96 57.89 -41.01
CA MET A 1 54.73 57.22 -41.48
C MET A 1 54.62 55.85 -40.80
N ALA A 2 53.39 55.45 -40.45
CA ALA A 2 52.94 54.13 -39.97
C ALA A 2 53.01 53.80 -38.45
N LEU A 3 51.89 54.14 -37.79
CA LEU A 3 51.03 53.33 -36.92
C LEU A 3 51.55 52.67 -35.61
N THR A 4 51.00 53.19 -34.50
CA THR A 4 50.60 52.56 -33.20
C THR A 4 51.62 51.76 -32.38
N PRO A 5 51.64 51.99 -31.05
CA PRO A 5 51.15 50.95 -30.13
C PRO A 5 50.35 51.53 -28.94
N SER A 6 49.24 50.90 -28.55
CA SER A 6 49.14 49.96 -27.42
C SER A 6 49.43 50.57 -26.04
N ARG A 7 48.37 50.81 -25.26
CA ARG A 7 48.10 50.13 -23.97
C ARG A 7 46.96 50.84 -23.25
N SER A 8 45.76 50.31 -23.43
CA SER A 8 44.64 50.54 -22.52
C SER A 8 44.95 49.82 -21.20
N LEU A 9 45.05 50.60 -20.13
CA LEU A 9 45.12 50.13 -18.76
C LEU A 9 43.73 50.22 -18.12
N TYR A 10 43.47 49.27 -17.23
CA TYR A 10 42.39 49.21 -16.24
C TYR A 10 41.00 48.85 -16.81
N ARG A 11 40.21 47.96 -16.22
CA ARG A 11 40.24 47.34 -14.89
C ARG A 11 39.33 46.11 -14.95
N GLY A 12 39.74 45.02 -14.29
CA GLY A 12 39.00 43.77 -14.23
C GLY A 12 37.59 43.96 -13.68
N PHE A 13 36.61 43.50 -14.46
CA PHE A 13 35.25 43.26 -14.02
C PHE A 13 35.14 41.75 -13.77
N THR A 14 35.29 41.36 -12.51
CA THR A 14 35.05 40.00 -12.02
C THR A 14 33.58 39.66 -12.20
N TRP A 15 33.25 38.95 -13.29
CA TRP A 15 31.95 38.31 -13.44
C TRP A 15 31.96 37.02 -12.62
N LEU A 16 31.45 37.16 -11.40
CA LEU A 16 30.92 36.09 -10.57
C LEU A 16 30.08 35.16 -11.46
N GLN A 17 30.37 33.86 -11.44
CA GLN A 17 29.52 32.81 -11.99
C GLN A 17 28.15 32.85 -11.30
N GLN A 18 27.26 33.72 -11.78
CA GLN A 18 25.86 33.68 -11.42
C GLN A 18 25.21 32.66 -12.35
N SER A 19 25.11 31.43 -11.85
CA SER A 19 24.35 30.32 -12.42
C SER A 19 23.09 30.82 -13.13
N TYR A 20 23.04 30.61 -14.44
CA TYR A 20 21.86 30.83 -15.28
C TYR A 20 20.77 29.82 -14.91
N VAL A 21 20.10 30.03 -13.78
CA VAL A 21 18.83 29.37 -13.49
C VAL A 21 17.73 30.29 -14.00
N CYS A 22 17.13 29.88 -15.11
CA CYS A 22 16.05 30.59 -15.80
C CYS A 22 14.92 30.95 -14.81
N PRO A 23 14.57 32.24 -14.64
CA PRO A 23 13.54 32.68 -13.69
C PRO A 23 12.13 32.17 -14.04
N GLN A 24 11.92 31.70 -15.28
CA GLN A 24 10.66 31.10 -15.74
C GLN A 24 10.40 29.71 -15.14
N CYS A 25 11.45 28.97 -14.73
CA CYS A 25 11.30 27.61 -14.19
C CYS A 25 10.79 27.60 -12.74
N ARG A 26 10.80 28.74 -12.03
CA ARG A 26 10.41 28.83 -10.62
C ARG A 26 8.89 28.85 -10.41
N ARG A 27 8.08 29.02 -11.47
CA ARG A 27 6.61 29.06 -11.35
C ARG A 27 5.92 27.69 -11.37
N TYR A 28 6.64 26.60 -11.62
CA TYR A 28 6.10 25.23 -11.52
C TYR A 28 6.56 24.49 -10.26
N ALA A 29 7.24 25.18 -9.33
CA ALA A 29 7.52 24.62 -8.02
C ALA A 29 6.25 24.72 -7.17
N THR A 30 5.38 23.71 -7.28
CA THR A 30 4.32 23.52 -6.29
C THR A 30 4.94 23.36 -4.91
N PRO A 31 4.39 24.00 -3.86
CA PRO A 31 4.91 23.88 -2.51
C PRO A 31 4.96 22.40 -2.11
N SER A 32 6.05 22.05 -1.42
CA SER A 32 6.34 20.73 -0.88
C SER A 32 5.09 20.06 -0.34
N THR A 33 4.76 18.91 -0.91
CA THR A 33 3.67 18.02 -0.50
C THR A 33 3.65 17.91 1.03
N PRO A 34 2.49 18.12 1.69
CA PRO A 34 2.34 17.81 3.11
C PRO A 34 2.80 16.37 3.35
N SER A 35 3.52 16.11 4.44
CA SER A 35 4.00 14.77 4.79
C SER A 35 2.85 13.77 4.66
N LEU A 36 2.93 12.93 3.61
CA LEU A 36 1.91 11.94 3.29
C LEU A 36 1.67 11.06 4.53
N PRO A 37 0.42 10.67 4.83
CA PRO A 37 0.16 9.64 5.82
C PRO A 37 1.03 8.43 5.46
N SER A 38 1.75 7.89 6.45
CA SER A 38 2.72 6.82 6.23
C SER A 38 2.06 5.72 5.41
N ALA A 39 2.53 5.51 4.18
CA ALA A 39 1.89 4.57 3.28
C ALA A 39 1.86 3.17 3.91
N PRO A 40 0.79 2.38 3.65
CA PRO A 40 0.71 1.01 4.10
C PRO A 40 2.00 0.23 3.77
N PRO A 41 2.58 -0.54 4.70
CA PRO A 41 3.81 -1.29 4.46
C PRO A 41 3.74 -2.20 3.24
N LEU A 42 2.56 -2.75 2.89
CA LEU A 42 2.38 -3.53 1.67
C LEU A 42 2.48 -2.66 0.41
N LEU A 43 1.90 -1.45 0.42
CA LEU A 43 2.06 -0.51 -0.70
C LEU A 43 3.52 -0.10 -0.91
N LEU A 44 4.29 0.03 0.18
CA LEU A 44 5.71 0.33 0.08
C LEU A 44 6.49 -0.82 -0.56
N LYS A 45 6.17 -2.09 -0.22
CA LYS A 45 6.74 -3.28 -0.87
C LYS A 45 6.43 -3.30 -2.37
N LEU A 46 5.16 -3.19 -2.76
CA LEU A 46 4.75 -3.20 -4.17
C LEU A 46 5.44 -2.11 -5.00
N ARG A 47 5.65 -0.92 -4.43
CA ARG A 47 6.39 0.17 -5.11
C ARG A 47 7.87 -0.10 -5.25
N LYS A 48 8.49 -0.79 -4.29
CA LYS A 48 9.90 -1.21 -4.39
C LYS A 48 10.03 -2.28 -5.47
N ASP A 49 9.17 -3.28 -5.43
CA ASP A 49 9.20 -4.40 -6.37
C ASP A 49 8.87 -3.97 -7.80
N LEU A 50 8.05 -2.91 -7.98
CA LEU A 50 7.86 -2.33 -9.30
C LEU A 50 9.18 -1.84 -9.90
N LYS A 51 10.05 -1.24 -9.09
CA LYS A 51 11.38 -0.80 -9.56
C LYS A 51 12.26 -2.00 -9.88
N THR A 52 12.24 -3.03 -9.03
CA THR A 52 12.98 -4.28 -9.25
C THR A 52 12.54 -4.96 -10.54
N ALA A 53 11.23 -5.13 -10.76
CA ALA A 53 10.67 -5.72 -11.98
C ALA A 53 11.01 -4.91 -13.25
N MET A 54 11.12 -3.58 -13.13
CA MET A 54 11.62 -2.73 -14.23
C MET A 54 13.09 -2.98 -14.56
N GLN A 55 13.93 -3.24 -13.56
CA GLN A 55 15.36 -3.53 -13.74
C GLN A 55 15.57 -4.93 -14.31
N GLU A 56 14.84 -5.92 -13.80
CA GLU A 56 14.90 -7.33 -14.22
C GLU A 56 14.18 -7.59 -15.56
N LYS A 57 13.42 -6.61 -16.05
CA LYS A 57 12.60 -6.70 -17.29
C LYS A 57 11.58 -7.84 -17.24
N ASP A 58 11.12 -8.19 -16.04
CA ASP A 58 10.04 -9.16 -15.81
C ASP A 58 8.71 -8.52 -16.20
N LYS A 59 8.30 -8.73 -17.46
CA LYS A 59 7.06 -8.20 -18.03
C LYS A 59 5.79 -8.64 -17.28
N PRO A 60 5.55 -9.93 -16.97
CA PRO A 60 4.32 -10.33 -16.29
C PRO A 60 4.20 -9.70 -14.91
N ARG A 61 5.26 -9.72 -14.09
CA ARG A 61 5.24 -9.10 -12.75
C ARG A 61 5.04 -7.60 -12.80
N LEU A 62 5.71 -6.93 -13.73
CA LEU A 62 5.57 -5.50 -13.94
C LEU A 62 4.15 -5.09 -14.35
N ASN A 63 3.47 -5.87 -15.19
CA ASN A 63 2.08 -5.59 -15.60
C ASN A 63 1.12 -5.70 -14.42
N VAL A 64 1.23 -6.79 -13.64
CA VAL A 64 0.43 -7.01 -12.42
C VAL A 64 0.62 -5.85 -11.44
N LEU A 65 1.88 -5.50 -11.13
CA LEU A 65 2.20 -4.44 -10.17
C LEU A 65 1.66 -3.07 -10.61
N ARG A 66 1.73 -2.75 -11.90
CA ARG A 66 1.17 -1.51 -12.44
C ARG A 66 -0.34 -1.47 -12.34
N ASN A 67 -1.00 -2.56 -12.68
CA ASN A 67 -2.46 -2.66 -12.60
C ASN A 67 -2.93 -2.48 -11.15
N VAL A 68 -2.33 -3.19 -10.19
CA VAL A 68 -2.66 -3.05 -8.77
C VAL A 68 -2.45 -1.62 -8.27
N LEU A 69 -1.32 -0.99 -8.61
CA LEU A 69 -1.06 0.39 -8.21
C LEU A 69 -2.03 1.39 -8.87
N ALA A 70 -2.39 1.17 -10.13
CA ALA A 70 -3.39 1.97 -10.82
C ALA A 70 -4.75 1.88 -10.10
N GLU A 71 -5.19 0.68 -9.73
CA GLU A 71 -6.42 0.48 -8.97
C GLU A 71 -6.39 1.16 -7.61
N VAL A 72 -5.27 1.12 -6.90
CA VAL A 72 -5.10 1.85 -5.63
C VAL A 72 -5.24 3.35 -5.85
N THR A 73 -4.62 3.89 -6.89
CA THR A 73 -4.74 5.34 -7.21
C THR A 73 -6.14 5.71 -7.68
N ASN A 74 -6.86 4.80 -8.36
CA ASN A 74 -8.23 5.00 -8.77
C ASN A 74 -9.18 4.94 -7.57
N ALA A 75 -9.00 3.97 -6.67
CA ALA A 75 -9.77 3.87 -5.43
C ALA A 75 -9.61 5.12 -4.56
N ALA A 76 -8.42 5.73 -4.53
CA ALA A 76 -8.18 6.98 -3.81
C ALA A 76 -9.01 8.17 -4.31
N LYS A 77 -9.50 8.14 -5.55
CA LYS A 77 -10.38 9.18 -6.14
C LYS A 77 -11.87 8.91 -5.89
N THR A 78 -12.21 7.76 -5.34
CA THR A 78 -13.60 7.36 -5.05
C THR A 78 -13.94 7.55 -3.57
N ASN A 79 -15.21 7.37 -3.21
CA ASN A 79 -15.67 7.42 -1.82
C ASN A 79 -15.13 6.26 -0.94
N SER A 80 -14.47 5.25 -1.54
CA SER A 80 -13.89 4.09 -0.86
C SER A 80 -12.37 4.00 -1.07
N PRO A 81 -11.56 4.90 -0.45
CA PRO A 81 -10.11 4.88 -0.58
C PRO A 81 -9.48 3.70 0.16
N ILE A 82 -8.46 3.10 -0.46
CA ILE A 82 -7.63 2.06 0.16
C ILE A 82 -6.60 2.74 1.06
N LYS A 83 -6.84 2.66 2.37
CA LYS A 83 -5.99 3.29 3.41
C LYS A 83 -5.19 2.27 4.23
N THR A 84 -5.61 1.01 4.22
CA THR A 84 -5.06 -0.04 5.10
C THR A 84 -4.55 -1.22 4.26
N ASP A 85 -3.56 -1.96 4.75
CA ASP A 85 -3.04 -3.16 4.07
C ASP A 85 -4.13 -4.21 3.86
N MET A 86 -5.13 -4.28 4.75
CA MET A 86 -6.25 -5.22 4.63
C MET A 86 -7.14 -4.96 3.43
N GLN A 87 -7.43 -3.69 3.15
CA GLN A 87 -8.19 -3.31 1.97
C GLN A 87 -7.42 -3.66 0.69
N LEU A 88 -6.10 -3.47 0.72
CA LEU A 88 -5.22 -3.85 -0.38
C LEU A 88 -5.15 -5.36 -0.58
N LEU A 89 -5.06 -6.13 0.50
CA LEU A 89 -5.05 -7.58 0.48
C LEU A 89 -6.39 -8.14 -0.03
N SER A 90 -7.52 -7.54 0.37
CA SER A 90 -8.84 -7.88 -0.19
C SER A 90 -8.90 -7.63 -1.69
N LEU A 91 -8.32 -6.52 -2.17
CA LEU A 91 -8.22 -6.23 -3.60
C LEU A 91 -7.37 -7.29 -4.32
N LEU A 92 -6.19 -7.63 -3.80
CA LEU A 92 -5.32 -8.65 -4.37
C LEU A 92 -6.02 -10.01 -4.47
N ARG A 93 -6.70 -10.46 -3.40
CA ARG A 93 -7.47 -11.71 -3.41
C ARG A 93 -8.60 -11.70 -4.45
N LYS A 94 -9.34 -10.60 -4.56
CA LYS A 94 -10.39 -10.44 -5.57
C LYS A 94 -9.83 -10.53 -6.99
N ARG A 95 -8.67 -9.91 -7.23
CA ARG A 95 -8.00 -9.96 -8.54
C ARG A 95 -7.45 -11.34 -8.86
N ALA A 96 -6.85 -12.03 -7.89
CA ALA A 96 -6.40 -13.41 -8.05
C ALA A 96 -7.58 -14.34 -8.39
N ALA A 97 -8.72 -14.20 -7.70
CA ALA A 97 -9.93 -14.96 -8.00
C ALA A 97 -10.46 -14.66 -9.41
N ALA A 98 -10.49 -13.38 -9.81
CA ALA A 98 -10.92 -12.97 -11.14
C ALA A 98 -10.00 -13.51 -12.25
N ALA A 99 -8.68 -13.55 -12.02
CA ALA A 99 -7.72 -14.13 -12.95
C ALA A 99 -7.92 -15.65 -13.10
N LYS A 100 -8.25 -16.36 -12.01
CA LYS A 100 -8.61 -17.79 -12.06
C LYS A 100 -9.89 -18.06 -12.84
N THR A 101 -10.94 -17.27 -12.61
CA THR A 101 -12.18 -17.41 -13.39
C THR A 101 -11.94 -17.09 -14.86
N ALA A 102 -11.15 -16.05 -15.17
CA ALA A 102 -10.79 -15.72 -16.54
C ALA A 102 -9.96 -16.83 -17.21
N SER A 103 -9.03 -17.45 -16.48
CA SER A 103 -8.24 -18.56 -17.03
C SER A 103 -9.12 -19.77 -17.36
N GLU A 104 -10.12 -20.09 -16.54
CA GLU A 104 -11.11 -21.14 -16.82
C GLU A 104 -11.96 -20.82 -18.06
N GLU A 105 -12.40 -19.56 -18.21
CA GLU A 105 -13.12 -19.10 -19.39
C GLU A 105 -12.25 -19.22 -20.66
N PHE A 106 -10.97 -18.81 -20.62
CA PHE A 106 -10.06 -18.95 -21.75
C PHE A 106 -9.70 -20.41 -22.07
N LYS A 107 -9.63 -21.29 -21.06
CA LYS A 107 -9.50 -22.75 -21.25
C LYS A 107 -10.69 -23.28 -22.04
N SER A 108 -11.91 -22.88 -21.67
CA SER A 108 -13.13 -23.30 -22.39
C SER A 108 -13.17 -22.79 -23.84
N ALA A 109 -12.57 -21.63 -24.11
CA ALA A 109 -12.45 -21.05 -25.44
C ALA A 109 -11.27 -21.59 -26.28
N GLY A 110 -10.47 -22.52 -25.75
CA GLY A 110 -9.33 -23.12 -26.46
C GLY A 110 -8.11 -22.21 -26.64
N ARG A 111 -8.01 -21.11 -25.88
CA ARG A 111 -6.94 -20.10 -25.98
C ARG A 111 -5.86 -20.29 -24.91
N GLN A 112 -5.00 -21.30 -25.09
CA GLN A 112 -3.94 -21.63 -24.13
C GLN A 112 -2.93 -20.49 -23.88
N ASP A 113 -2.69 -19.65 -24.89
CA ASP A 113 -1.82 -18.48 -24.80
C ASP A 113 -2.25 -17.45 -23.74
N LEU A 114 -3.56 -17.30 -23.55
CA LEU A 114 -4.15 -16.40 -22.56
C LEU A 114 -4.26 -17.08 -21.20
N VAL A 115 -4.49 -18.39 -21.17
CA VAL A 115 -4.54 -19.18 -19.94
C VAL A 115 -3.23 -19.06 -19.17
N GLU A 116 -2.10 -19.29 -19.84
CA GLU A 116 -0.78 -19.17 -19.18
C GLU A 116 -0.51 -17.76 -18.66
N GLN A 117 -1.04 -16.72 -19.32
CA GLN A 117 -0.87 -15.34 -18.87
C GLN A 117 -1.69 -15.07 -17.62
N GLU A 118 -2.96 -15.49 -17.59
CA GLU A 118 -3.83 -15.30 -16.42
C GLU A 118 -3.39 -16.15 -15.22
N GLU A 119 -2.91 -17.38 -15.45
CA GLU A 119 -2.35 -18.23 -14.40
C GLU A 119 -1.11 -17.60 -13.77
N LYS A 120 -0.17 -17.09 -14.59
CA LYS A 120 0.99 -16.34 -14.07
C LYS A 120 0.59 -15.09 -13.29
N GLN A 121 -0.45 -14.38 -13.74
CA GLN A 121 -0.96 -13.23 -12.99
C GLN A 121 -1.52 -13.65 -11.62
N ALA A 122 -2.29 -14.73 -11.57
CA ALA A 122 -2.83 -15.27 -10.34
C ALA A 122 -1.72 -15.70 -9.36
N GLU A 123 -0.71 -16.43 -9.84
CA GLU A 123 0.44 -16.86 -9.04
C GLU A 123 1.18 -15.68 -8.41
N ILE A 124 1.47 -14.64 -9.19
CA ILE A 124 2.16 -13.44 -8.68
C ILE A 124 1.30 -12.73 -7.62
N MET A 125 -0.01 -12.60 -7.84
CA MET A 125 -0.91 -11.99 -6.86
C MET A 125 -0.99 -12.82 -5.57
N GLU A 126 -0.92 -14.15 -5.67
CA GLU A 126 -0.90 -15.06 -4.52
C GLU A 126 0.43 -15.00 -3.76
N GLU A 127 1.56 -14.89 -4.46
CA GLU A 127 2.88 -14.63 -3.84
C GLU A 127 2.81 -13.36 -2.98
N TYR A 128 2.23 -12.29 -3.53
CA TYR A 128 2.04 -11.05 -2.80
C TYR A 128 1.06 -11.17 -1.63
N ALA A 129 -0.05 -11.89 -1.81
CA ALA A 129 -1.01 -12.14 -0.74
C ALA A 129 -0.40 -12.98 0.40
N GLY A 130 0.44 -13.97 0.08
CA GLY A 130 1.16 -14.82 1.04
C GLY A 130 2.35 -14.14 1.70
N SER A 131 2.98 -13.15 1.03
CA SER A 131 4.05 -12.32 1.61
C SER A 131 3.57 -11.42 2.75
N VAL A 132 2.26 -11.28 2.91
CA VAL A 132 1.64 -10.62 4.05
C VAL A 132 1.53 -11.64 5.17
N GLN A 133 2.31 -11.45 6.23
CA GLN A 133 2.07 -12.12 7.51
C GLN A 133 0.70 -11.66 8.03
N THR A 134 -0.35 -12.38 7.64
CA THR A 134 -1.60 -12.37 8.39
C THR A 134 -1.27 -12.92 9.77
N MET A 135 -1.68 -12.23 10.83
CA MET A 135 -1.52 -12.79 12.17
C MET A 135 -2.19 -14.16 12.20
N GLY A 136 -1.49 -15.16 12.74
CA GLY A 136 -2.08 -16.49 12.91
C GLY A 136 -3.33 -16.40 13.78
N MET A 137 -4.33 -17.25 13.50
CA MET A 137 -5.59 -17.26 14.25
C MET A 137 -5.36 -17.34 15.78
N GLU A 138 -4.31 -18.02 16.22
CA GLU A 138 -3.94 -18.15 17.64
C GLU A 138 -3.50 -16.82 18.26
N GLN A 139 -2.66 -16.06 17.57
CA GLN A 139 -2.19 -14.75 18.03
C GLN A 139 -3.33 -13.73 18.08
N ILE A 140 -4.29 -13.85 17.16
CA ILE A 140 -5.51 -13.03 17.17
C ILE A 140 -6.37 -13.43 18.37
N LYS A 141 -6.54 -14.73 18.64
CA LYS A 141 -7.29 -15.20 19.81
C LYS A 141 -6.67 -14.73 21.12
N GLU A 142 -5.36 -14.83 21.27
CA GLU A 142 -4.63 -14.36 22.46
C GLU A 142 -4.80 -12.85 22.67
N ALA A 143 -4.63 -12.06 21.60
CA ALA A 143 -4.82 -10.61 21.65
C ALA A 143 -6.28 -10.23 21.99
N VAL A 144 -7.24 -10.95 21.42
CA VAL A 144 -8.67 -10.75 21.73
C VAL A 144 -8.97 -11.14 23.17
N SER A 145 -8.50 -12.30 23.64
CA SER A 145 -8.73 -12.73 25.03
C SER A 145 -8.11 -11.77 26.03
N GLY A 146 -6.89 -11.27 25.79
CA GLY A 146 -6.25 -10.29 26.67
C GLY A 146 -7.08 -9.02 26.80
N VAL A 147 -7.54 -8.45 25.68
CA VAL A 147 -8.35 -7.22 25.70
C VAL A 147 -9.75 -7.45 26.30
N VAL A 148 -10.34 -8.63 26.08
CA VAL A 148 -11.62 -9.00 26.70
C VAL A 148 -11.47 -9.11 28.22
N GLU A 149 -10.41 -9.74 28.72
CA GLU A 149 -10.16 -9.87 30.16
C GLU A 149 -9.87 -8.52 30.81
N GLU A 150 -9.08 -7.65 30.18
CA GLU A 150 -8.89 -6.26 30.64
C GLU A 150 -10.22 -5.49 30.73
N MET A 151 -11.08 -5.66 29.73
CA MET A 151 -12.39 -5.01 29.68
C MET A 151 -13.34 -5.55 30.74
N LYS A 152 -13.34 -6.87 30.99
CA LYS A 152 -14.13 -7.49 32.07
C LYS A 152 -13.66 -7.04 33.45
N ALA A 153 -12.34 -6.93 33.65
CA ALA A 153 -11.73 -6.45 34.88
C ALA A 153 -12.09 -4.97 35.14
N ALA A 154 -12.04 -4.12 34.11
CA ALA A 154 -12.43 -2.71 34.22
C ALA A 154 -13.95 -2.52 34.40
N ALA A 155 -14.77 -3.38 33.83
CA ALA A 155 -16.23 -3.32 33.92
C ALA A 155 -16.82 -3.96 35.19
N SER A 156 -15.97 -4.46 36.11
CA SER A 156 -16.39 -5.03 37.41
C SER A 156 -17.51 -6.07 37.27
N GLY A 157 -17.44 -6.95 36.26
CA GLY A 157 -18.40 -8.04 36.06
C GLY A 157 -19.66 -7.71 35.26
N LYS A 158 -19.76 -6.52 34.63
CA LYS A 158 -20.83 -6.23 33.66
C LYS A 158 -20.55 -6.81 32.27
N ALA A 159 -21.62 -7.11 31.53
CA ALA A 159 -21.56 -7.60 30.16
C ALA A 159 -20.75 -6.63 29.29
N VAL A 160 -19.67 -7.14 28.69
CA VAL A 160 -18.80 -6.36 27.82
C VAL A 160 -19.45 -6.28 26.44
N ASN A 161 -19.69 -5.07 25.95
CA ASN A 161 -20.24 -4.89 24.61
C ASN A 161 -19.19 -5.23 23.55
N MET A 162 -19.56 -6.06 22.59
CA MET A 162 -18.66 -6.42 21.47
C MET A 162 -18.13 -5.20 20.72
N GLY A 163 -18.96 -4.15 20.58
CA GLY A 163 -18.60 -2.92 19.90
C GLY A 163 -17.47 -2.15 20.59
N ASP A 164 -17.37 -2.24 21.92
CA ASP A 164 -16.34 -1.56 22.69
C ASP A 164 -15.01 -2.32 22.65
N VAL A 165 -15.06 -3.66 22.64
CA VAL A 165 -13.88 -4.51 22.39
C VAL A 165 -13.31 -4.26 21.00
N LEU A 166 -14.17 -4.23 19.98
CA LEU A 166 -13.75 -3.93 18.60
C LEU A 166 -13.15 -2.55 18.48
N LYS A 167 -13.75 -1.52 19.11
CA LYS A 167 -13.18 -0.17 19.13
C LYS A 167 -11.81 -0.14 19.79
N LYS A 168 -11.61 -0.84 20.91
CA LYS A 168 -10.32 -0.86 21.63
C LYS A 168 -9.24 -1.63 20.87
N LEU A 169 -9.62 -2.71 20.17
CA LEU A 169 -8.72 -3.50 19.33
C LEU A 169 -8.30 -2.77 18.03
N LEU A 170 -9.22 -2.01 17.43
CA LEU A 170 -9.04 -1.32 16.14
C LEU A 170 -8.73 0.18 16.27
N ALA A 171 -8.68 0.72 17.48
CA ALA A 171 -8.29 2.11 17.74
C ALA A 171 -6.82 2.35 17.36
N PRO A 172 -6.43 3.60 17.03
CA PRO A 172 -5.04 3.93 16.75
C PRO A 172 -4.15 3.57 17.94
N GLY A 173 -3.22 2.63 17.76
CA GLY A 173 -2.37 2.06 18.82
C GLY A 173 -2.91 0.81 19.53
N GLY A 174 -4.02 0.22 19.07
CA GLY A 174 -4.52 -1.07 19.56
C GLY A 174 -3.69 -2.26 19.07
N SER A 175 -3.77 -3.41 19.74
CA SER A 175 -2.99 -4.62 19.44
C SER A 175 -3.14 -5.14 17.99
N LEU A 176 -4.21 -4.73 17.30
CA LEU A 176 -4.52 -5.10 15.91
C LEU A 176 -4.47 -3.91 14.94
N ASP A 177 -4.05 -2.72 15.39
CA ASP A 177 -3.89 -1.56 14.51
C ASP A 177 -2.70 -1.76 13.56
N GLY A 178 -2.92 -1.48 12.27
CA GLY A 178 -1.91 -1.68 11.22
C GLY A 178 -1.55 -3.15 10.89
N LYS A 179 -2.14 -4.15 11.57
CA LYS A 179 -1.90 -5.56 11.25
C LYS A 179 -2.91 -6.07 10.22
N ALA A 180 -2.45 -6.97 9.35
CA ALA A 180 -3.29 -7.58 8.34
C ALA A 180 -4.26 -8.60 8.99
N VAL A 181 -5.35 -8.11 9.59
CA VAL A 181 -6.41 -8.94 10.16
C VAL A 181 -7.76 -8.63 9.52
N GLU A 182 -8.49 -9.69 9.12
CA GLU A 182 -9.84 -9.53 8.60
C GLU A 182 -10.80 -9.13 9.73
N ARG A 183 -11.44 -7.96 9.59
CA ARG A 183 -12.37 -7.44 10.60
C ARG A 183 -13.53 -8.41 10.89
N SER A 184 -13.93 -9.18 9.87
CA SER A 184 -14.94 -10.25 9.96
C SER A 184 -14.49 -11.39 10.89
N GLU A 185 -13.24 -11.83 10.76
CA GLU A 185 -12.66 -12.90 11.57
C GLU A 185 -12.47 -12.46 13.03
N VAL A 186 -11.99 -11.23 13.27
CA VAL A 186 -11.90 -10.66 14.62
C VAL A 186 -13.28 -10.56 15.24
N ALA A 187 -14.29 -10.10 14.50
CA ALA A 187 -15.66 -10.01 15.00
C ALA A 187 -16.24 -11.39 15.36
N ARG A 188 -15.94 -12.43 14.57
CA ARG A 188 -16.33 -13.81 14.87
C ARG A 188 -15.66 -14.32 16.14
N MET A 189 -14.35 -14.10 16.29
CA MET A 189 -13.60 -14.51 17.48
C MET A 189 -13.99 -13.74 18.74
N VAL A 190 -14.26 -12.44 18.63
CA VAL A 190 -14.82 -11.63 19.73
C VAL A 190 -16.21 -12.15 20.12
N LYS A 191 -17.04 -12.56 19.14
CA LYS A 191 -18.35 -13.15 19.42
C LYS A 191 -18.23 -14.50 20.16
N GLU A 192 -17.28 -15.34 19.75
CA GLU A 192 -16.96 -16.61 20.43
C GLU A 192 -16.43 -16.37 21.85
N ALA A 193 -15.59 -15.35 22.07
CA ALA A 193 -14.97 -15.05 23.37
C ALA A 193 -15.88 -14.29 24.35
N VAL A 194 -16.75 -13.41 23.84
CA VAL A 194 -17.72 -12.65 24.65
C VAL A 194 -18.96 -13.48 24.93
N GLY A 195 -19.27 -14.47 24.09
CA GLY A 195 -20.40 -15.36 24.28
C GLY A 195 -21.69 -14.58 24.41
N THR A 196 -22.27 -14.15 23.29
CA THR A 196 -23.71 -13.82 23.32
C THR A 196 -24.47 -15.14 23.44
N GLY A 197 -24.70 -15.53 24.71
CA GLY A 197 -25.88 -16.31 25.05
C GLY A 197 -27.09 -15.64 24.41
N LYS A 198 -27.91 -16.49 23.80
CA LYS A 198 -29.28 -16.27 23.31
C LYS A 198 -29.89 -14.89 23.52
#